data_AF-A0A3Q2Y7M4-F1
#
_entry.id   AF-A0A3Q2Y7M4-F1
#
_cell.length_a   1.000
_cell.length_b   1.000
_cell.length_c   1.000
_cell.angle_alpha   90.00
_cell.angle_beta   90.00
_cell.angle_gamma   90.00
#
_symmetry.space_group_name_H-M   'P 1'
#
loop_
_entity.id
_entity.type
_entity.pdbx_description
1 polymer ?
#
loop_
_entity_poly.entity_id
_entity_poly.type
_entity_poly.pdbx_seq_one_letter_code
_entity_poly.pdbx_strand_id
1 'polypeptide(L)'
;KKRCKQLQYSITRQKTMGWGSWYDHVKGYWEEREKRNILFLFYEDMKENPRREIERIMKYLDLYLPDDVISHIVEMTTFKNMEENPMVNYSFFGKEIFDQTISKFMRKGEIGDWKNHFTPEQSAEFDEDYQKKMKNVNIPFRAQF
;
A
#
# COMPACT_ATOMS: atom_id res chain seq x y z
N LYS A 1 3.27 14.51 -18.61
CA LYS A 1 4.44 13.59 -18.75
C LYS A 1 5.74 14.14 -18.13
N LYS A 2 6.18 15.38 -18.40
CA LYS A 2 7.41 15.94 -17.78
C LYS A 2 7.31 16.14 -16.26
N ARG A 3 6.14 16.54 -15.74
CA ARG A 3 5.90 16.80 -14.30
C ARG A 3 5.96 15.56 -13.40
N CYS A 4 5.58 14.37 -13.89
CA CYS A 4 5.68 13.11 -13.12
C CYS A 4 7.13 12.61 -13.00
N LYS A 5 7.94 12.75 -14.05
CA LYS A 5 9.37 12.39 -13.98
C LYS A 5 10.14 13.27 -12.98
N GLN A 6 9.71 14.52 -12.82
CA GLN A 6 10.31 15.46 -11.89
C GLN A 6 9.98 15.15 -10.42
N LEU A 7 8.84 14.51 -10.15
CA LEU A 7 8.46 14.01 -8.82
C LEU A 7 9.22 12.73 -8.43
N GLN A 8 9.60 11.88 -9.39
CA GLN A 8 10.47 10.73 -9.15
C GLN A 8 11.91 11.14 -8.79
N TYR A 9 12.44 12.15 -9.49
CA TYR A 9 13.81 12.63 -9.28
C TYR A 9 14.00 13.36 -7.94
N SER A 10 12.91 13.75 -7.26
CA SER A 10 12.94 14.41 -5.95
C SER A 10 12.92 13.44 -4.77
N ILE A 11 12.64 12.14 -4.98
CA ILE A 11 12.56 11.15 -3.89
C ILE A 11 13.95 10.85 -3.31
N THR A 12 15.02 10.92 -4.11
CA THR A 12 16.38 10.56 -3.69
C THR A 12 17.23 11.72 -3.14
N ARG A 13 16.83 13.00 -3.30
CA ARG A 13 17.75 14.13 -3.01
C ARG A 13 17.36 15.23 -2.01
N GLN A 14 16.13 15.28 -1.47
CA GLN A 14 15.72 15.97 -0.21
C GLN A 14 14.31 16.57 -0.33
N LYS A 15 13.42 16.14 0.58
CA LYS A 15 12.72 16.95 1.60
C LYS A 15 11.51 16.13 2.04
N THR A 16 11.55 15.72 3.32
CA THR A 16 10.45 15.14 4.11
C THR A 16 9.10 15.07 3.40
N MET A 17 8.68 13.84 3.07
CA MET A 17 7.29 13.56 2.67
C MET A 17 6.34 13.99 3.81
N GLY A 18 5.06 14.23 3.50
CA GLY A 18 4.09 14.78 4.46
C GLY A 18 3.94 14.01 5.79
N TRP A 19 4.39 12.76 5.85
CA TRP A 19 4.36 11.90 7.03
C TRP A 19 5.75 11.42 7.50
N GLY A 20 6.82 12.03 7.00
CA GLY A 20 8.20 11.68 7.35
C GLY A 20 8.73 10.45 6.62
N SER A 21 9.59 9.69 7.31
CA SER A 21 10.34 8.55 6.77
C SER A 21 9.47 7.29 6.72
N TRP A 22 9.31 6.69 5.54
CA TRP A 22 8.62 5.41 5.39
C TRP A 22 9.29 4.31 6.22
N TYR A 23 10.64 4.27 6.24
CA TYR A 23 11.40 3.29 7.00
C TYR A 23 11.07 3.35 8.49
N ASP A 24 11.06 4.55 9.08
CA ASP A 24 10.83 4.70 10.51
C ASP A 24 9.37 4.41 10.86
N HIS A 25 8.43 4.75 9.97
CA HIS A 25 7.03 4.39 10.11
C HIS A 25 6.83 2.87 10.21
N VAL A 26 7.30 2.11 9.21
CA VAL A 26 7.07 0.65 9.20
C VAL A 26 7.82 -0.08 10.31
N LYS A 27 9.06 0.33 10.63
CA LYS A 27 9.83 -0.25 11.74
C LYS A 27 9.16 0.01 13.08
N GLY A 28 8.71 1.24 13.33
CA GLY A 28 8.06 1.60 14.60
C GLY A 28 6.82 0.76 14.87
N TYR A 29 5.93 0.61 13.87
CA TYR A 29 4.77 -0.27 14.00
C TYR A 29 5.15 -1.74 14.15
N TRP A 30 6.18 -2.20 13.42
CA TRP A 30 6.63 -3.59 13.51
C TRP A 30 7.17 -3.95 14.90
N GLU A 31 7.95 -3.06 15.51
CA GLU A 31 8.54 -3.26 16.85
C GLU A 31 7.50 -3.21 17.97
N GLU A 32 6.46 -2.39 17.82
CA GLU A 32 5.41 -2.21 18.82
C GLU A 32 4.25 -3.20 18.68
N ARG A 33 4.19 -3.97 17.58
CA ARG A 33 3.00 -4.76 17.22
C ARG A 33 2.56 -5.75 18.30
N GLU A 34 3.51 -6.42 18.94
CA GLU A 34 3.24 -7.42 19.99
C GLU A 34 2.84 -6.74 21.30
N LYS A 35 3.44 -5.57 21.61
CA LYS A 35 3.21 -4.84 22.86
C LYS A 35 1.86 -4.13 22.88
N ARG A 36 1.40 -3.67 21.71
CA ARG A 36 0.21 -2.83 21.57
C ARG A 36 -0.99 -3.58 21.02
N ASN A 37 -0.85 -4.89 20.78
CA ASN A 37 -1.83 -5.69 20.05
C ASN A 37 -2.19 -5.00 18.73
N ILE A 38 -1.31 -5.13 17.73
CA ILE A 38 -1.50 -4.56 16.39
C ILE A 38 -1.42 -5.70 15.38
N LEU A 39 -2.47 -5.86 14.58
CA LEU A 39 -2.45 -6.73 13.41
C LEU A 39 -1.66 -6.07 12.28
N PHE A 40 -0.49 -6.60 11.96
CA PHE A 40 0.33 -6.15 10.85
C PHE A 40 -0.01 -6.92 9.56
N LEU A 41 -0.51 -6.22 8.55
CA LEU A 41 -0.92 -6.79 7.25
C LEU A 41 -0.03 -6.26 6.12
N PHE A 42 0.11 -7.05 5.07
CA PHE A 42 0.83 -6.66 3.86
C PHE A 42 -0.17 -6.51 2.70
N TYR A 43 0.03 -5.47 1.90
CA TYR A 43 -0.80 -5.22 0.71
C TYR A 43 -0.68 -6.38 -0.29
N GLU A 44 0.52 -6.92 -0.44
CA GLU A 44 0.83 -8.06 -1.29
C GLU A 44 0.03 -9.31 -0.88
N ASP A 45 -0.07 -9.58 0.42
CA ASP A 45 -0.84 -10.72 0.93
C ASP A 45 -2.34 -10.56 0.63
N MET A 46 -2.87 -9.35 0.81
CA MET A 46 -4.28 -9.04 0.50
C MET A 46 -4.59 -9.17 -0.99
N LYS A 47 -3.60 -8.90 -1.85
CA LYS A 47 -3.74 -9.06 -3.30
C LYS A 47 -3.61 -10.51 -3.74
N GLU A 48 -2.74 -11.29 -3.12
CA GLU A 48 -2.54 -12.71 -3.43
C GLU A 48 -3.71 -13.57 -2.97
N ASN A 49 -4.16 -13.38 -1.74
CA ASN A 49 -5.25 -14.14 -1.17
C ASN A 49 -6.12 -13.25 -0.25
N PRO A 50 -7.05 -12.46 -0.84
CA PRO A 50 -7.89 -11.54 -0.08
C PRO A 50 -8.73 -12.25 0.97
N ARG A 51 -9.24 -13.46 0.64
CA ARG A 51 -10.05 -14.26 1.57
C ARG A 51 -9.29 -14.60 2.85
N ARG A 52 -8.07 -15.12 2.71
CA ARG A 52 -7.20 -15.46 3.84
C ARG A 52 -6.93 -14.25 4.73
N GLU A 53 -6.66 -13.08 4.14
CA GLU A 53 -6.41 -11.87 4.93
C GLU A 53 -7.67 -11.34 5.61
N ILE A 54 -8.84 -11.43 4.97
CA ILE A 54 -10.12 -11.10 5.60
C ILE A 54 -10.40 -12.02 6.79
N GLU A 55 -10.24 -13.33 6.64
CA GLU A 55 -10.40 -14.30 7.73
C GLU A 55 -9.44 -14.01 8.89
N ARG A 56 -8.20 -13.61 8.57
CA ARG A 56 -7.19 -13.21 9.55
C ARG A 56 -7.58 -11.93 10.30
N ILE A 57 -8.18 -10.95 9.63
CA ILE A 57 -8.75 -9.75 10.27
C ILE A 57 -9.92 -10.14 11.17
N MET A 58 -10.85 -10.98 10.71
CA MET A 58 -12.00 -11.42 11.50
C MET A 58 -11.57 -12.13 12.77
N LYS A 59 -10.62 -13.07 12.65
CA LYS A 59 -10.03 -13.77 13.81
C LYS A 59 -9.37 -12.80 14.78
N TYR A 60 -8.67 -11.79 14.28
CA TYR A 60 -8.03 -10.79 15.13
C TYR A 60 -9.03 -9.91 15.88
N LEU A 61 -10.19 -9.63 15.28
CA LEU A 61 -11.30 -8.91 15.89
C LEU A 61 -12.20 -9.79 16.76
N ASP A 62 -11.87 -11.07 16.94
CA ASP A 62 -12.69 -12.08 17.62
C ASP A 62 -14.12 -12.20 17.03
N LEU A 63 -14.21 -12.13 15.70
CA LEU A 63 -15.44 -12.24 14.93
C LEU A 63 -15.48 -13.54 14.14
N TYR A 64 -16.67 -14.14 14.10
CA TYR A 64 -16.97 -15.32 13.28
C TYR A 64 -18.07 -14.95 12.29
N LEU A 65 -17.75 -15.02 10.99
CA LEU A 65 -18.68 -14.73 9.92
C LEU A 65 -19.00 -15.99 9.12
N PRO A 66 -20.25 -16.16 8.66
CA PRO A 66 -20.60 -17.19 7.69
C PRO A 66 -19.78 -17.08 6.39
N ASP A 67 -19.60 -18.22 5.74
CA ASP A 67 -18.78 -18.35 4.52
C ASP A 67 -19.27 -17.48 3.36
N ASP A 68 -20.59 -17.37 3.21
CA ASP A 68 -21.27 -16.52 2.23
C ASP A 68 -21.01 -15.03 2.50
N VAL A 69 -20.99 -14.62 3.77
CA VAL A 69 -20.66 -13.24 4.14
C VAL A 69 -19.20 -12.92 3.82
N ILE A 70 -18.26 -13.83 4.12
CA ILE A 70 -16.85 -13.66 3.76
C ILE A 70 -16.68 -13.55 2.25
N SER A 71 -17.34 -14.44 1.50
CA SER A 71 -17.30 -14.43 0.03
C SER A 71 -17.86 -13.12 -0.54
N HIS A 72 -18.93 -12.59 0.06
CA HIS A 72 -19.50 -11.31 -0.33
C HIS A 72 -18.56 -10.13 -0.03
N ILE A 73 -17.87 -10.13 1.11
CA ILE A 73 -16.85 -9.11 1.42
C ILE A 73 -15.72 -9.15 0.39
N VAL A 74 -15.21 -10.34 0.05
CA VAL A 74 -14.15 -10.50 -0.97
C VAL A 74 -14.59 -9.90 -2.31
N GLU A 75 -15.82 -10.18 -2.75
CA GLU A 75 -16.38 -9.63 -3.98
C GLU A 75 -16.50 -8.10 -3.92
N MET A 76 -17.13 -7.56 -2.88
CA MET A 76 -17.40 -6.13 -2.72
C MET A 76 -16.11 -5.29 -2.60
N THR A 77 -15.04 -5.88 -2.06
CA THR A 77 -13.74 -5.23 -1.86
C THR A 77 -12.75 -5.48 -3.00
N THR A 78 -13.18 -6.08 -4.12
CA THR A 78 -12.34 -6.13 -5.31
C THR A 78 -12.04 -4.73 -5.85
N PHE A 79 -10.86 -4.57 -6.48
CA PHE A 79 -10.44 -3.29 -7.03
C PHE A 79 -11.49 -2.69 -7.98
N LYS A 80 -12.07 -3.51 -8.86
CA LYS A 80 -13.11 -3.08 -9.81
C LYS A 80 -14.33 -2.51 -9.06
N ASN A 81 -14.87 -3.27 -8.11
CA ASN A 81 -16.05 -2.85 -7.35
C ASN A 81 -15.77 -1.58 -6.52
N MET A 82 -14.57 -1.47 -5.93
CA MET A 82 -14.16 -0.27 -5.20
C MET A 82 -13.91 0.94 -6.12
N GLU A 83 -13.38 0.76 -7.33
CA GLU A 83 -13.19 1.83 -8.31
C GLU A 83 -14.54 2.41 -8.76
N GLU A 84 -15.54 1.57 -8.95
CA GLU A 84 -16.88 1.97 -9.39
C GLU A 84 -17.74 2.55 -8.25
N ASN A 85 -17.38 2.31 -6.97
CA ASN A 85 -18.17 2.74 -5.82
C ASN A 85 -17.86 4.20 -5.37
N PRO A 86 -18.81 5.14 -5.50
CA PRO A 86 -18.60 6.56 -5.17
C PRO A 86 -18.32 6.83 -3.68
N MET A 87 -18.70 5.91 -2.79
CA MET A 87 -18.44 6.06 -1.35
C MET A 87 -16.96 5.86 -0.98
N VAL A 88 -16.19 5.16 -1.82
CA VAL A 88 -14.79 4.79 -1.51
C VAL A 88 -13.79 5.20 -2.58
N ASN A 89 -14.23 5.56 -3.79
CA ASN A 89 -13.35 6.01 -4.87
C ASN A 89 -13.00 7.51 -4.82
N TYR A 90 -13.42 8.22 -3.76
CA TYR A 90 -13.16 9.65 -3.52
C TYR A 90 -13.74 10.60 -4.58
N SER A 91 -14.66 10.16 -5.44
CA SER A 91 -15.28 11.01 -6.47
C SER A 91 -16.18 12.10 -5.90
N PHE A 92 -16.57 11.99 -4.64
CA PHE A 92 -17.34 13.01 -3.92
C PHE A 92 -16.52 14.26 -3.59
N PHE A 93 -15.18 14.18 -3.59
CA PHE A 93 -14.33 15.35 -3.42
C PHE A 93 -14.24 16.16 -4.72
N GLY A 94 -14.36 17.48 -4.60
CA GLY A 94 -14.14 18.39 -5.73
C GLY A 94 -12.69 18.33 -6.23
N LYS A 95 -12.48 18.79 -7.48
CA LYS A 95 -11.17 18.80 -8.15
C LYS A 95 -10.09 19.59 -7.37
N GLU A 96 -10.54 20.50 -6.53
CA GLU A 96 -9.68 21.41 -5.76
C GLU A 96 -8.99 20.68 -4.60
N ILE A 97 -9.54 19.54 -4.19
CA ILE A 97 -8.98 18.64 -3.19
C ILE A 97 -8.35 17.42 -3.89
N PHE A 98 -9.10 16.77 -4.78
CA PHE A 98 -8.64 15.61 -5.55
C PHE A 98 -9.02 15.73 -7.02
N ASP A 99 -8.12 16.27 -7.85
CA ASP A 99 -8.32 16.30 -9.31
C ASP A 99 -8.12 14.91 -9.94
N GLN A 100 -9.21 14.14 -9.94
CA GLN A 100 -9.24 12.81 -10.52
C GLN A 100 -9.15 12.80 -12.06
N THR A 101 -9.21 13.95 -12.73
CA THR A 101 -8.98 14.04 -14.18
C THR A 101 -7.49 13.94 -14.53
N ILE A 102 -6.61 14.27 -13.58
CA ILE A 102 -5.15 14.10 -13.71
C ILE A 102 -4.76 12.68 -13.31
N SER A 103 -5.25 12.21 -12.16
CA SER A 103 -5.01 10.85 -11.69
C SER A 103 -6.14 10.41 -10.77
N LYS A 104 -6.81 9.31 -11.14
CA LYS A 104 -7.83 8.69 -10.29
C LYS A 104 -7.23 8.25 -8.96
N PHE A 105 -8.03 8.30 -7.89
CA PHE A 105 -7.65 7.76 -6.59
C PHE A 105 -7.41 6.24 -6.67
N MET A 106 -8.39 5.51 -7.21
CA MET A 106 -8.23 4.09 -7.57
C MET A 106 -7.50 3.98 -8.91
N ARG A 107 -6.16 4.04 -8.89
CA ARG A 107 -5.35 4.20 -10.11
C ARG A 107 -5.09 2.91 -10.90
N LYS A 108 -4.59 1.86 -10.22
CA LYS A 108 -4.22 0.57 -10.85
C LYS A 108 -4.46 -0.64 -9.96
N GLY A 109 -4.17 -0.51 -8.65
CA GLY A 109 -4.38 -1.61 -7.70
C GLY A 109 -3.53 -2.86 -7.97
N GLU A 110 -2.31 -2.70 -8.47
CA GLU A 110 -1.40 -3.78 -8.86
C GLU A 110 -0.08 -3.74 -8.07
N ILE A 111 0.56 -4.89 -7.95
CA ILE A 111 1.92 -5.00 -7.38
C ILE A 111 2.94 -4.87 -8.51
N GLY A 112 4.06 -4.21 -8.23
CA GLY A 112 5.18 -4.14 -9.17
C GLY A 112 5.13 -2.98 -10.17
N ASP A 113 4.16 -2.06 -10.07
CA ASP A 113 4.09 -0.90 -10.97
C ASP A 113 5.34 -0.02 -10.89
N TRP A 114 6.12 -0.08 -9.80
CA TRP A 114 7.41 0.58 -9.67
C TRP A 114 8.37 0.27 -10.83
N LYS A 115 8.27 -0.92 -11.44
CA LYS A 115 9.08 -1.34 -12.62
C LYS A 115 8.81 -0.47 -13.85
N ASN A 116 7.63 0.15 -13.95
CA ASN A 116 7.27 1.06 -15.05
C ASN A 116 7.77 2.49 -14.83
N HIS A 117 8.36 2.76 -13.68
CA HIS A 117 8.59 4.10 -13.14
C HIS A 117 10.06 4.37 -12.83
N PHE A 118 10.77 3.39 -12.29
CA PHE A 118 12.18 3.49 -11.95
C PHE A 118 13.06 3.15 -13.16
N THR A 119 14.11 3.93 -13.39
CA THR A 119 15.22 3.46 -14.24
C THR A 119 16.05 2.42 -13.47
N PRO A 120 16.84 1.57 -14.16
CA PRO A 120 17.71 0.62 -13.49
C PRO A 120 18.64 1.27 -12.46
N GLU A 121 19.18 2.45 -12.76
CA GLU A 121 20.06 3.20 -11.85
C GLU A 121 19.31 3.69 -10.61
N GLN A 122 18.09 4.19 -10.77
CA GLN A 122 17.25 4.63 -9.63
C GLN A 122 16.83 3.44 -8.76
N SER A 123 16.53 2.30 -9.38
CA SER A 123 16.20 1.07 -8.65
C SER A 123 17.39 0.62 -7.81
N ALA A 124 18.58 0.57 -8.39
CA ALA A 124 19.80 0.17 -7.68
C ALA A 124 20.12 1.13 -6.51
N GLU A 125 20.02 2.45 -6.74
CA GLU A 125 20.20 3.46 -5.68
C GLU A 125 19.21 3.26 -4.53
N PHE A 126 17.94 3.02 -4.83
CA PHE A 126 16.91 2.78 -3.82
C PHE A 126 17.13 1.46 -3.07
N ASP A 127 17.49 0.38 -3.78
CA ASP A 127 17.77 -0.92 -3.17
C ASP A 127 18.95 -0.82 -2.19
N GLU A 128 20.02 -0.10 -2.55
CA GLU A 128 21.14 0.13 -1.63
C GLU A 128 20.74 0.91 -0.37
N ASP A 129 19.93 1.96 -0.49
CA ASP A 129 19.43 2.72 0.67
C ASP A 129 18.51 1.85 1.53
N TYR A 130 17.58 1.11 0.92
CA TYR A 130 16.68 0.19 1.60
C TYR A 130 17.46 -0.84 2.42
N GLN A 131 18.47 -1.50 1.84
CA GLN A 131 19.30 -2.48 2.54
C GLN A 131 20.00 -1.86 3.75
N LYS A 132 20.53 -0.63 3.63
CA LYS A 132 21.18 0.08 4.74
C LYS A 132 20.17 0.42 5.85
N LYS A 133 18.98 0.90 5.50
CA LYS A 133 17.97 1.39 6.45
C LYS A 133 17.17 0.28 7.14
N MET A 134 16.99 -0.86 6.47
CA MET A 134 16.16 -1.98 6.95
C MET A 134 17.00 -3.14 7.52
N LYS A 135 18.34 -3.08 7.47
CA LYS A 135 19.26 -4.14 7.90
C LYS A 135 18.93 -4.81 9.24
N ASN A 136 18.46 -4.04 10.22
CA ASN A 136 18.28 -4.51 11.60
C ASN A 136 16.85 -4.98 11.89
N VAL A 137 15.95 -4.97 10.89
CA VAL A 137 14.55 -5.32 11.09
C VAL A 137 14.13 -6.35 10.06
N ASN A 138 13.66 -7.49 10.53
CA ASN A 138 13.22 -8.60 9.68
C ASN A 138 11.72 -8.49 9.37
N ILE A 139 11.32 -7.46 8.61
CA ILE A 139 9.96 -7.37 8.05
C ILE A 139 9.94 -8.08 6.70
N PRO A 140 9.07 -9.07 6.48
CA PRO A 140 9.04 -9.87 5.24
C PRO A 140 8.32 -9.15 4.09
N PHE A 141 8.75 -7.94 3.73
CA PHE A 141 8.21 -7.23 2.57
C PHE A 141 8.49 -7.99 1.27
N ARG A 142 7.50 -8.04 0.38
CA ARG A 142 7.62 -8.65 -0.95
C ARG A 142 7.54 -7.56 -2.00
N ALA A 143 8.61 -7.39 -2.78
CA ALA A 143 8.62 -6.40 -3.86
C ALA A 143 8.07 -6.95 -5.19
N GLN A 144 7.86 -8.28 -5.28
CA GLN A 144 7.54 -9.01 -6.51
C GLN A 144 6.70 -10.26 -6.21
N PHE A 145 5.90 -10.66 -7.21
CA PHE A 145 5.34 -12.00 -7.41
C PHE A 145 6.04 -12.62 -8.61
#